data_AF-A0A7Y6ZJF5-F1
#
_entry.id   AF-A0A7Y6ZJF5-F1
#
_cell.length_a   1.000
_cell.length_b   1.000
_cell.length_c   1.000
_cell.angle_alpha   90.00
_cell.angle_beta   90.00
_cell.angle_gamma   90.00
#
_symmetry.space_group_name_H-M   'P 1'
#
loop_
_entity.id
_entity.type
_entity.pdbx_description
1 polymer ?
#
loop_
_entity_poly.entity_id
_entity_poly.type
_entity_poly.pdbx_seq_one_letter_code
_entity_poly.pdbx_strand_id
1 'polypeptide(L)'
;MKTEKKTYPKGYFIIMGMLLGLPFGIAFSLAIGSFAFVGTGMAIGLPIGIALEEKYKKEGRIRVDQPGERQVKQKILLLILGITLALVVITISYLKYK
;
A
#
# COMPACT_ATOMS: atom_id res chain seq x y z
N MET A 1 33.94 -1.81 -14.88
CA MET A 1 32.48 -1.67 -15.12
C MET A 1 31.84 -1.23 -13.81
N LYS A 2 31.43 0.05 -13.67
CA LYS A 2 30.71 0.50 -12.47
C LYS A 2 29.32 -0.13 -12.50
N THR A 3 29.06 -1.11 -11.65
CA THR A 3 27.72 -1.67 -11.46
C THR A 3 26.85 -0.59 -10.84
N GLU A 4 25.99 0.06 -11.63
CA GLU A 4 25.03 1.02 -11.11
C GLU A 4 24.10 0.30 -10.12
N LYS A 5 24.25 0.63 -8.83
CA LYS A 5 23.48 0.01 -7.76
C LYS A 5 22.05 0.53 -7.87
N LYS A 6 21.09 -0.32 -8.28
CA LYS A 6 19.67 0.05 -8.39
C LYS A 6 19.15 0.60 -7.05
N THR A 7 18.66 1.85 -7.08
CA THR A 7 18.06 2.53 -5.93
C THR A 7 16.53 2.62 -6.05
N TYR A 8 15.82 2.40 -4.96
CA TYR A 8 14.36 2.40 -4.88
C TYR A 8 13.86 3.63 -4.11
N PRO A 9 12.67 4.17 -4.45
CA PRO A 9 12.05 5.21 -3.64
C PRO A 9 11.60 4.64 -2.30
N LYS A 10 11.53 5.51 -1.28
CA LYS A 10 11.06 5.12 0.05
C LYS A 10 9.63 4.58 -0.01
N GLY A 11 9.41 3.44 0.64
CA GLY A 11 8.12 2.77 0.72
C GLY A 11 7.81 1.86 -0.47
N TYR A 12 8.72 1.73 -1.43
CA TYR A 12 8.53 0.85 -2.59
C TYR A 12 8.23 -0.60 -2.18
N PHE A 13 9.01 -1.15 -1.25
CA PHE A 13 8.85 -2.55 -0.85
C PHE A 13 7.63 -2.75 0.05
N ILE A 14 7.26 -1.72 0.84
CA ILE A 14 6.03 -1.72 1.63
C ILE A 14 4.81 -1.77 0.71
N ILE A 15 4.77 -0.93 -0.33
CA ILE A 15 3.68 -0.92 -1.32
C ILE A 15 3.60 -2.26 -2.05
N MET A 16 4.74 -2.83 -2.45
CA MET A 16 4.76 -4.16 -3.07
C MET A 16 4.25 -5.25 -2.12
N GLY A 17 4.63 -5.21 -0.85
CA GLY A 17 4.12 -6.13 0.17
C GLY A 17 2.59 -6.04 0.30
N MET A 18 2.02 -4.83 0.30
CA MET A 18 0.57 -4.64 0.31
C MET A 18 -0.10 -5.11 -0.98
N LEU A 19 0.47 -4.80 -2.15
CA LEU A 19 -0.05 -5.18 -3.46
C LEU A 19 -0.08 -6.69 -3.67
N LEU A 20 0.85 -7.43 -3.06
CA LEU A 20 0.84 -8.89 -3.07
C LEU A 20 -0.04 -9.46 -1.96
N GLY A 21 -0.02 -8.84 -0.78
CA GLY A 21 -0.76 -9.28 0.39
C GLY A 21 -2.27 -9.22 0.19
N LEU A 22 -2.81 -8.09 -0.26
CA LEU A 22 -4.26 -7.90 -0.41
C LEU A 22 -4.92 -8.93 -1.36
N PRO A 23 -4.47 -9.14 -2.61
CA PRO A 23 -5.08 -10.12 -3.49
C PRO A 23 -4.92 -11.56 -2.98
N PHE A 24 -3.80 -11.87 -2.30
CA PHE A 24 -3.64 -13.16 -1.63
C PHE A 24 -4.69 -13.35 -0.52
N GLY A 25 -4.90 -12.33 0.32
CA GLY A 25 -5.92 -12.36 1.38
C GLY A 25 -7.32 -12.56 0.83
N ILE A 26 -7.65 -11.89 -0.28
CA ILE A 26 -8.94 -12.07 -0.99
C ILE A 26 -9.06 -13.51 -1.50
N ALA A 27 -8.08 -14.02 -2.25
CA ALA A 27 -8.11 -15.38 -2.78
C ALA A 27 -8.23 -16.43 -1.67
N PHE A 28 -7.47 -16.27 -0.58
CA PHE A 28 -7.50 -17.15 0.58
C PHE A 28 -8.86 -17.10 1.29
N SER A 29 -9.44 -15.91 1.48
CA SER A 29 -10.76 -15.74 2.08
C SER A 29 -11.86 -16.43 1.27
N LEU A 30 -11.78 -16.36 -0.06
CA LEU A 30 -12.70 -17.03 -0.97
C LEU A 30 -12.52 -18.55 -0.92
N ALA A 31 -11.29 -19.04 -0.86
CA ALA A 31 -11.00 -20.48 -0.76
C ALA A 31 -11.54 -21.11 0.53
N ILE A 32 -11.51 -20.37 1.64
CA ILE A 32 -12.06 -20.81 2.94
C ILE A 32 -13.57 -20.56 3.05
N GLY A 33 -14.14 -19.74 2.14
CA GLY A 33 -15.55 -19.34 2.20
C GLY A 33 -15.86 -18.35 3.32
N SER A 34 -14.87 -17.60 3.80
CA SER A 34 -15.05 -16.62 4.87
C SER A 34 -14.26 -15.34 4.62
N PHE A 35 -15.00 -14.25 4.43
CA PHE A 35 -14.43 -12.90 4.24
C PHE A 35 -13.72 -12.34 5.49
N ALA A 36 -13.85 -12.98 6.66
CA ALA A 36 -13.10 -12.59 7.85
C ALA A 36 -11.57 -12.69 7.65
N PHE A 37 -11.12 -13.52 6.71
CA PHE A 37 -9.70 -13.75 6.44
C PHE A 37 -9.10 -12.86 5.36
N VAL A 38 -9.84 -11.88 4.81
CA VAL A 38 -9.27 -10.93 3.82
C VAL A 38 -8.08 -10.18 4.42
N GLY A 39 -8.16 -9.81 5.71
CA GLY A 39 -7.09 -9.11 6.42
C GLY A 39 -5.79 -9.91 6.59
N THR A 40 -5.84 -11.24 6.50
CA THR A 40 -4.67 -12.12 6.66
C THR A 40 -3.60 -11.82 5.61
N GLY A 41 -4.03 -11.49 4.39
CA GLY A 41 -3.11 -11.11 3.32
C GLY A 41 -2.31 -9.84 3.65
N MET A 42 -2.96 -8.84 4.23
CA MET A 42 -2.29 -7.62 4.70
C MET A 42 -1.39 -7.90 5.91
N ALA A 43 -1.85 -8.74 6.84
CA ALA A 43 -1.08 -9.15 8.01
C ALA A 43 0.24 -9.86 7.65
N ILE A 44 0.30 -10.52 6.49
CA ILE A 44 1.52 -11.18 5.97
C ILE A 44 2.32 -10.23 5.07
N GLY A 45 1.66 -9.56 4.13
CA GLY A 45 2.33 -8.75 3.11
C GLY A 45 3.04 -7.51 3.66
N LEU A 46 2.45 -6.83 4.65
CA LEU A 46 3.04 -5.65 5.27
C LEU A 46 4.38 -5.94 5.97
N PRO A 47 4.47 -6.92 6.90
CA PRO A 47 5.74 -7.28 7.51
C PRO A 47 6.84 -7.64 6.51
N ILE A 48 6.51 -8.38 5.45
CA ILE A 48 7.45 -8.75 4.38
C ILE A 48 7.99 -7.49 3.69
N GLY A 49 7.09 -6.57 3.32
CA GLY A 49 7.46 -5.30 2.69
C GLY A 49 8.34 -4.43 3.58
N ILE A 50 8.04 -4.36 4.88
CA ILE A 50 8.83 -3.62 5.87
C ILE A 50 10.22 -4.22 6.03
N ALA A 51 10.32 -5.55 6.17
CA ALA A 51 11.60 -6.24 6.32
C ALA A 51 12.51 -6.05 5.09
N LEU A 52 11.92 -6.11 3.88
CA LEU A 52 12.62 -5.81 2.64
C LEU A 52 13.07 -4.34 2.60
N GLU A 53 12.19 -3.38 2.90
CA GLU A 53 12.53 -1.97 2.93
C GLU A 53 13.71 -1.70 3.88
N GLU A 54 13.71 -2.30 5.07
CA GLU A 54 14.78 -2.13 6.06
C GLU A 54 16.11 -2.74 5.59
N LYS A 55 16.07 -3.92 4.96
CA LYS A 55 17.25 -4.55 4.35
C LYS A 55 17.88 -3.62 3.32
N TYR A 56 17.10 -3.11 2.38
CA TYR A 56 17.59 -2.25 1.30
C TYR A 56 18.00 -0.86 1.80
N LYS A 57 17.40 -0.39 2.90
CA LYS A 57 17.82 0.83 3.60
C LYS A 57 19.22 0.65 4.17
N LYS A 58 19.51 -0.48 4.84
CA LYS A 58 20.86 -0.81 5.36
C LYS A 58 21.90 -0.93 4.23
N GLU A 59 21.49 -1.37 3.04
CA GLU A 59 22.35 -1.46 1.85
C GLU A 59 22.63 -0.10 1.15
N GLY A 60 22.02 1.00 1.63
CA GLY A 60 22.11 2.32 1.02
C GLY A 60 21.37 2.45 -0.31
N ARG A 61 20.34 1.62 -0.54
CA ARG A 61 19.61 1.53 -1.81
C ARG A 61 18.24 2.21 -1.78
N ILE A 62 17.88 2.86 -0.68
CA ILE A 62 16.64 3.63 -0.56
C ILE A 62 16.95 5.12 -0.75
N ARG A 63 16.29 5.75 -1.71
CA ARG A 63 16.40 7.19 -1.98
C ARG A 63 15.72 7.98 -0.87
N VAL A 64 16.37 9.05 -0.42
CA VAL A 64 15.79 10.01 0.54
C VAL A 64 14.85 10.94 -0.23
N ASP A 65 13.63 11.11 0.27
CA ASP A 65 12.64 12.02 -0.32
C ASP A 65 13.16 13.47 -0.34
N GLN A 66 13.00 14.17 -1.46
CA GLN A 66 13.30 15.60 -1.53
C GLN A 66 12.24 16.41 -0.74
N PRO A 67 12.65 17.45 0.02
CA PRO A 67 11.75 18.19 0.91
C PRO A 67 10.59 18.90 0.19
N GLY A 68 10.75 19.24 -1.09
CA GLY A 68 9.69 19.87 -1.91
C GLY A 68 8.51 18.97 -2.27
N GLU A 69 8.68 17.64 -2.30
CA GLU A 69 7.62 16.71 -2.71
C GLU A 69 6.55 16.49 -1.63
N ARG A 70 6.84 16.85 -0.37
CA ARG A 70 5.90 16.61 0.75
C ARG A 70 4.58 17.36 0.57
N GLN A 71 4.61 18.59 0.06
CA GLN A 71 3.40 19.39 -0.15
C GLN A 71 2.51 18.78 -1.24
N VAL A 72 3.11 18.28 -2.32
CA VAL A 72 2.39 17.62 -3.42
C VAL A 72 1.80 16.30 -2.94
N LYS A 73 2.60 15.47 -2.24
CA LYS A 73 2.13 14.21 -1.64
C LYS A 73 0.97 14.43 -0.68
N GLN A 74 1.01 15.47 0.17
CA GLN A 74 -0.08 15.82 1.08
C GLN A 74 -1.34 16.27 0.35
N LYS A 75 -1.23 17.14 -0.66
CA LYS A 75 -2.40 17.56 -1.47
C LYS A 75 -3.04 16.37 -2.19
N ILE A 76 -2.23 15.49 -2.77
CA ILE A 76 -2.72 14.26 -3.42
C ILE A 76 -3.42 13.35 -2.40
N LEU A 77 -2.82 13.15 -1.22
CA LEU A 77 -3.43 12.34 -0.15
C LEU A 77 -4.78 12.90 0.30
N LEU A 78 -4.89 14.22 0.49
CA LEU A 78 -6.16 14.86 0.85
C LEU A 78 -7.22 14.72 -0.24
N LEU A 79 -6.81 14.82 -1.50
CA LEU A 79 -7.71 14.68 -2.65
C LEU A 79 -8.23 13.24 -2.77
N ILE A 80 -7.34 12.24 -2.65
CA ILE A 80 -7.72 10.82 -2.62
C ILE A 80 -8.67 10.55 -1.46
N LEU A 81 -8.34 11.01 -0.24
CA LEU A 81 -9.18 10.82 0.94
C LEU A 81 -10.59 11.42 0.74
N GLY A 82 -10.67 12.62 0.15
CA GLY A 82 -11.94 13.26 -0.18
C GLY A 82 -12.77 12.47 -1.19
N ILE A 83 -12.14 11.96 -2.26
CA ILE A 83 -12.82 11.11 -3.25
C ILE A 83 -13.30 9.81 -2.61
N THR A 84 -12.46 9.15 -1.81
CA THR A 84 -12.84 7.91 -1.13
C THR A 84 -14.03 8.12 -0.19
N LEU A 85 -14.03 9.20 0.60
CA LEU A 85 -15.16 9.55 1.46
C LEU A 85 -16.44 9.83 0.66
N ALA A 86 -16.34 10.57 -0.45
CA ALA A 86 -17.49 10.86 -1.32
C ALA A 86 -18.10 9.56 -1.90
N LEU A 87 -17.27 8.63 -2.37
CA LEU A 87 -17.74 7.33 -2.88
C LEU A 87 -18.44 6.51 -1.79
N VAL A 88 -17.92 6.50 -0.57
CA VAL A 88 -18.55 5.82 0.57
C VAL A 88 -19.92 6.45 0.89
N VAL A 89 -20.03 7.77 0.94
CA VAL A 89 -21.30 8.47 1.21
C VAL A 89 -22.34 8.19 0.12
N ILE A 90 -21.93 8.20 -1.16
CA ILE A 90 -22.81 7.86 -2.29
C ILE A 90 -23.30 6.41 -2.16
N THR A 91 -22.40 5.48 -1.82
CA THR A 91 -22.72 4.06 -1.66
C THR A 91 -23.73 3.83 -0.54
N ILE A 92 -23.53 4.48 0.61
CA ILE A 92 -24.46 4.43 1.74
C ILE A 92 -25.81 5.04 1.38
N SER A 93 -25.81 6.18 0.69
CA SER A 93 -27.03 6.84 0.23
C SER A 93 -27.81 5.93 -0.72
N TYR A 94 -27.14 5.32 -1.71
CA TYR A 94 -27.76 4.38 -2.63
C TYR A 94 -28.35 3.16 -1.92
N LEU A 95 -27.69 2.64 -0.88
CA LEU A 95 -28.20 1.52 -0.08
C LEU A 95 -29.45 1.89 0.74
N LYS A 96 -29.60 3.16 1.15
CA LYS A 96 -30.73 3.66 1.93
C LYS A 96 -31.98 3.96 1.08
N TYR A 97 -31.78 4.31 -0.19
CA TYR A 97 -32.88 4.62 -1.13
C TYR A 97 -33.38 3.40 -1.92
N LYS A 98 -32.81 2.22 -1.67
CA LYS A 98 -33.27 0.93 -2.19
C LYS A 98 -34.06 0.20 -1.11
#